data_AF-A0A3A0FBH3-F1
#
_entry.id   AF-A0A3A0FBH3-F1
#
_cell.length_a   1.000
_cell.length_b   1.000
_cell.length_c   1.000
_cell.angle_alpha   90.00
_cell.angle_beta   90.00
_cell.angle_gamma   90.00
#
_symmetry.space_group_name_H-M   'P 1'
#
loop_
_entity.id
_entity.type
_entity.pdbx_description
1 polymer ?
#
loop_
_entity_poly.entity_id
_entity_poly.type
_entity_poly.pdbx_seq_one_letter_code
_entity_poly.pdbx_strand_id
1 'polypeptide(L)'
;MKRTKRFALSAAILSFLLTAALLSPSFAYAMPGPSAGISPRIGKHMQGKKLGTFRNRKDMRRQFKAVHDAIERGDYEAWAALMSSRPNADTVVNKETFEKLREMHALLKEGDRDGARKIAEELGMMRFTDKKQLRDFFRQIHDAVKNNDYDTWAKLMNEHPKHGMDTSLEAFERTKQHRGHAMPHSPKPTHPPFMPHPAFPDGTPGPALQ
;
A
#
# COMPACT_ATOMS: atom_id res chain seq x y z
N MET A 1 8.04 -15.32 -46.62
CA MET A 1 7.93 -13.88 -46.95
C MET A 1 8.39 -13.06 -45.74
N LYS A 2 9.54 -12.38 -45.84
CA LYS A 2 10.17 -11.62 -44.74
C LYS A 2 9.84 -10.14 -44.93
N ARG A 3 9.14 -9.49 -43.99
CA ARG A 3 8.89 -8.04 -44.01
C ARG A 3 9.74 -7.37 -42.94
N THR A 4 10.85 -6.79 -43.37
CA THR A 4 11.72 -5.91 -42.58
C THR A 4 11.14 -4.50 -42.58
N LYS A 5 10.71 -4.01 -41.41
CA LYS A 5 10.36 -2.59 -41.22
C LYS A 5 11.58 -1.88 -40.64
N ARG A 6 12.15 -0.97 -41.44
CA ARG A 6 13.21 -0.05 -41.03
C ARG A 6 12.54 1.10 -40.26
N PHE A 7 12.84 1.23 -38.98
CA PHE A 7 12.51 2.43 -38.21
C PHE A 7 13.65 3.43 -38.38
N ALA A 8 13.34 4.60 -38.93
CA ALA A 8 14.25 5.72 -39.06
C ALA A 8 14.41 6.39 -37.69
N LEU A 9 15.64 6.49 -37.20
CA LEU A 9 16.01 7.36 -36.09
C LEU A 9 15.85 8.82 -36.54
N SER A 10 14.90 9.55 -35.98
CA SER A 10 14.89 11.00 -36.02
C SER A 10 15.71 11.53 -34.83
N ALA A 11 16.97 11.84 -35.09
CA ALA A 11 17.79 12.66 -34.21
C ALA A 11 17.29 14.11 -34.27
N ALA A 12 16.57 14.55 -33.24
CA ALA A 12 16.26 15.96 -33.03
C ALA A 12 16.96 16.41 -31.75
N ILE A 13 18.06 17.15 -31.98
CA ILE A 13 18.87 17.87 -31.01
C ILE A 13 17.97 18.94 -30.38
N LEU A 14 17.73 18.85 -29.07
CA LEU A 14 17.15 19.94 -28.28
C LEU A 14 18.23 20.48 -27.36
N SER A 15 19.00 21.40 -27.90
CA SER A 15 19.80 22.36 -27.15
C SER A 15 18.85 23.23 -26.33
N PHE A 16 18.81 23.05 -25.00
CA PHE A 16 18.26 24.05 -24.11
C PHE A 16 19.34 24.55 -23.15
N LEU A 17 19.79 25.76 -23.47
CA LEU A 17 20.72 26.58 -22.71
C LEU A 17 20.09 27.00 -21.38
N LEU A 18 20.78 26.63 -20.31
CA LEU A 18 21.08 27.39 -19.10
C LEU A 18 20.45 28.80 -18.98
N THR A 19 19.62 29.00 -17.96
CA THR A 19 19.54 30.29 -17.26
C THR A 19 19.47 30.04 -15.75
N ALA A 20 20.57 30.37 -15.09
CA ALA A 20 20.65 30.50 -13.65
C ALA A 20 19.83 31.72 -13.22
N ALA A 21 18.92 31.53 -12.24
CA ALA A 21 18.36 32.62 -11.46
C ALA A 21 18.52 32.28 -9.98
N LEU A 22 19.58 32.84 -9.41
CA LEU A 22 19.75 33.09 -8.00
C LEU A 22 18.54 33.89 -7.47
N LEU A 23 17.73 33.30 -6.61
CA LEU A 23 17.04 34.03 -5.53
C LEU A 23 16.56 33.03 -4.46
N SER A 24 17.34 32.90 -3.40
CA SER A 24 16.93 32.25 -2.17
C SER A 24 15.91 33.10 -1.42
N PRO A 25 14.80 32.53 -0.93
CA PRO A 25 14.16 33.02 0.27
C PRO A 25 14.63 32.15 1.44
N SER A 26 15.44 32.75 2.32
CA SER A 26 15.77 32.23 3.64
C SER A 26 14.47 32.06 4.45
N PHE A 27 13.90 30.86 4.44
CA PHE A 27 12.78 30.50 5.32
C PHE A 27 13.34 30.22 6.72
N ALA A 28 13.52 31.28 7.50
CA ALA A 28 13.74 31.18 8.93
C ALA A 28 12.47 30.65 9.59
N TYR A 29 12.39 29.33 9.81
CA TYR A 29 11.40 28.76 10.72
C TYR A 29 11.80 29.13 12.15
N ALA A 30 11.21 30.21 12.65
CA ALA A 30 11.17 30.51 14.07
C ALA A 30 10.34 29.42 14.77
N MET A 31 11.03 28.59 15.55
CA MET A 31 10.42 27.62 16.47
C MET A 31 9.66 28.38 17.58
N PRO A 32 8.34 28.19 17.77
CA PRO A 32 7.70 28.58 19.01
C PRO A 32 8.18 27.65 20.13
N GLY A 33 8.75 28.27 21.17
CA GLY A 33 9.28 27.62 22.36
C GLY A 33 8.25 26.90 23.24
N PRO A 34 8.74 26.26 24.32
CA PRO A 34 7.99 25.28 25.11
C PRO A 34 6.93 25.95 26.00
N SER A 35 5.65 25.63 25.74
CA SER A 35 4.58 25.91 26.69
C SER A 35 4.69 24.95 27.88
N ALA A 36 5.23 25.45 28.98
CA ALA A 36 5.14 24.83 30.29
C ALA A 36 3.69 24.78 30.79
N GLY A 37 3.33 23.69 31.48
CA GLY A 37 2.33 23.71 32.55
C GLY A 37 0.91 23.25 32.20
N ILE A 38 0.70 21.94 32.02
CA ILE A 38 -0.59 21.29 32.39
C ILE A 38 -0.29 19.94 33.07
N SER A 39 -0.62 19.87 34.36
CA SER A 39 -0.41 18.75 35.26
C SER A 39 -1.14 17.45 34.83
N PRO A 40 -0.65 16.26 35.22
CA PRO A 40 -1.24 14.99 34.86
C PRO A 40 -2.44 14.69 35.77
N ARG A 41 -3.67 14.85 35.25
CA ARG A 41 -4.86 14.30 35.93
C ARG A 41 -5.01 12.84 35.52
N ILE A 42 -4.54 11.96 36.40
CA ILE A 42 -4.68 10.50 36.35
C ILE A 42 -6.17 10.15 36.36
N GLY A 43 -6.70 9.90 35.16
CA GLY A 43 -8.00 9.29 34.94
C GLY A 43 -7.82 7.98 34.18
N LYS A 44 -7.59 6.88 34.92
CA LYS A 44 -7.67 5.51 34.39
C LYS A 44 -9.13 5.21 34.04
N HIS A 45 -9.60 5.59 32.86
CA HIS A 45 -10.76 4.92 32.26
C HIS A 45 -10.86 5.23 30.77
N MET A 46 -11.06 4.17 29.99
CA MET A 46 -11.38 4.10 28.55
C MET A 46 -10.16 3.76 27.67
N GLN A 47 -9.79 2.47 27.71
CA GLN A 47 -9.15 1.76 26.59
C GLN A 47 -10.12 1.67 25.40
N GLY A 48 -10.50 2.82 24.83
CA GLY A 48 -11.07 2.90 23.50
C GLY A 48 -9.93 3.27 22.56
N LYS A 49 -9.45 2.29 21.77
CA LYS A 49 -8.48 2.50 20.68
C LYS A 49 -9.06 3.48 19.66
N LYS A 50 -9.06 4.79 19.97
CA LYS A 50 -9.49 5.85 19.07
C LYS A 50 -8.55 5.82 17.86
N LEU A 51 -9.12 5.50 16.71
CA LEU A 51 -8.48 5.56 15.39
C LEU A 51 -7.89 6.97 15.15
N GLY A 52 -6.63 7.15 15.51
CA GLY A 52 -5.84 8.35 15.25
C GLY A 52 -5.33 8.44 13.81
N THR A 53 -6.16 8.19 12.78
CA THR A 53 -5.67 8.14 11.38
C THR A 53 -6.50 8.92 10.35
N PHE A 54 -7.57 9.62 10.72
CA PHE A 54 -8.41 10.32 9.73
C PHE A 54 -7.95 11.74 9.35
N ARG A 55 -7.21 12.45 10.23
CA ARG A 55 -6.70 13.80 9.91
C ARG A 55 -5.56 13.81 8.87
N ASN A 56 -4.92 12.66 8.62
CA ASN A 56 -3.74 12.59 7.75
C ASN A 56 -4.05 12.39 6.25
N ARG A 57 -5.32 12.20 5.84
CA ARG A 57 -5.63 11.96 4.41
C ARG A 57 -5.45 13.21 3.55
N LYS A 58 -5.78 14.39 4.08
CA LYS A 58 -5.66 15.66 3.33
C LYS A 58 -4.20 16.01 3.10
N ASP A 59 -3.37 15.85 4.12
CA ASP A 59 -1.93 16.14 4.05
C ASP A 59 -1.21 15.15 3.12
N MET A 60 -1.56 13.85 3.20
CA MET A 60 -1.06 12.84 2.25
C MET A 60 -1.42 13.17 0.80
N ARG A 61 -2.65 13.64 0.51
CA ARG A 61 -3.04 14.07 -0.84
C ARG A 61 -2.24 15.27 -1.32
N ARG A 62 -1.99 16.25 -0.44
CA ARG A 62 -1.20 17.45 -0.77
C ARG A 62 0.25 17.10 -1.07
N GLN A 63 0.88 16.26 -0.24
CA GLN A 63 2.24 15.77 -0.47
C GLN A 63 2.32 14.95 -1.76
N PHE A 64 1.35 14.06 -2.01
CA PHE A 64 1.32 13.28 -3.24
C PHE A 64 1.22 14.16 -4.49
N LYS A 65 0.35 15.18 -4.46
CA LYS A 65 0.24 16.15 -5.56
C LYS A 65 1.54 16.93 -5.77
N ALA A 66 2.18 17.41 -4.70
CA ALA A 66 3.44 18.13 -4.81
C ALA A 66 4.57 17.27 -5.43
N VAL A 67 4.64 16.00 -5.03
CA VAL A 67 5.59 15.02 -5.61
C VAL A 67 5.28 14.80 -7.10
N HIS A 68 4.00 14.62 -7.45
CA HIS A 68 3.58 14.46 -8.84
C HIS A 68 3.92 15.68 -9.70
N ASP A 69 3.63 16.88 -9.22
CA ASP A 69 3.92 18.14 -9.93
C ASP A 69 5.44 18.35 -10.09
N ALA A 70 6.27 17.87 -9.16
CA ALA A 70 7.74 17.91 -9.28
C ALA A 70 8.24 16.95 -10.37
N ILE A 71 7.71 15.72 -10.43
CA ILE A 71 8.05 14.74 -11.47
C ILE A 71 7.63 15.24 -12.86
N GLU A 72 6.42 15.80 -12.99
CA GLU A 72 5.92 16.33 -14.26
C GLU A 72 6.76 17.51 -14.77
N ARG A 73 7.24 18.37 -13.87
CA ARG A 73 8.14 19.48 -14.20
C ARG A 73 9.61 19.06 -14.40
N GLY A 74 9.98 17.82 -14.07
CA GLY A 74 11.37 17.38 -14.09
C GLY A 74 12.26 18.03 -13.03
N ASP A 75 11.66 18.50 -11.93
CA ASP A 75 12.35 19.21 -10.84
C ASP A 75 12.86 18.22 -9.77
N TYR A 76 14.09 17.74 -9.97
CA TYR A 76 14.74 16.79 -9.07
C TYR A 76 14.93 17.36 -7.66
N GLU A 77 15.32 18.63 -7.52
CA GLU A 77 15.61 19.23 -6.21
C GLU A 77 14.34 19.37 -5.37
N ALA A 78 13.24 19.82 -5.98
CA ALA A 78 11.94 19.87 -5.31
C ALA A 78 11.44 18.48 -4.93
N TRP A 79 11.60 17.49 -5.82
CA TRP A 79 11.25 16.10 -5.52
C TRP A 79 12.08 15.52 -4.37
N ALA A 80 13.39 15.74 -4.40
CA ALA A 80 14.31 15.27 -3.38
C ALA A 80 13.95 15.85 -2.02
N ALA A 81 13.75 17.17 -1.92
CA ALA A 81 13.34 17.83 -0.69
C ALA A 81 12.04 17.26 -0.09
N LEU A 82 11.06 16.91 -0.94
CA LEU A 82 9.79 16.29 -0.51
C LEU A 82 9.96 14.85 -0.02
N MET A 83 10.99 14.14 -0.51
CA MET A 83 11.24 12.73 -0.18
C MET A 83 12.27 12.57 0.94
N SER A 84 13.12 13.58 1.21
CA SER A 84 14.12 13.58 2.29
C SER A 84 13.56 13.34 3.68
N SER A 85 12.29 13.69 3.92
CA SER A 85 11.65 13.47 5.22
C SER A 85 11.19 12.02 5.44
N ARG A 86 11.38 11.12 4.47
CA ARG A 86 10.92 9.73 4.55
C ARG A 86 12.02 8.81 5.10
N PRO A 87 11.67 7.77 5.87
CA PRO A 87 12.63 6.73 6.21
C PRO A 87 13.15 6.07 4.92
N ASN A 88 14.46 5.88 4.83
CA ASN A 88 15.17 5.38 3.64
C ASN A 88 15.25 6.36 2.46
N ALA A 89 15.19 7.68 2.71
CA ALA A 89 15.40 8.67 1.65
C ALA A 89 16.75 8.47 0.94
N ASP A 90 17.83 8.17 1.67
CA ASP A 90 19.17 8.09 1.08
C ASP A 90 19.33 7.01 0.00
N THR A 91 18.53 5.93 0.07
CA THR A 91 18.60 4.84 -0.92
C THR A 91 17.66 5.05 -2.10
N VAL A 92 16.55 5.76 -1.90
CA VAL A 92 15.49 5.94 -2.91
C VAL A 92 15.60 7.30 -3.62
N VAL A 93 16.14 8.32 -2.96
CA VAL A 93 16.26 9.69 -3.46
C VAL A 93 17.61 9.86 -4.16
N ASN A 94 17.69 9.30 -5.36
CA ASN A 94 18.83 9.48 -6.24
C ASN A 94 18.37 9.92 -7.65
N LYS A 95 19.29 10.51 -8.42
CA LYS A 95 19.00 11.06 -9.75
C LYS A 95 18.55 9.98 -10.74
N GLU A 96 19.13 8.79 -10.67
CA GLU A 96 18.76 7.66 -11.54
C GLU A 96 17.32 7.20 -11.30
N THR A 97 16.91 7.09 -10.04
CA THR A 97 15.54 6.73 -9.63
C THR A 97 14.56 7.79 -10.07
N PHE A 98 14.94 9.06 -10.00
CA PHE A 98 14.10 10.15 -10.48
C PHE A 98 13.87 10.08 -12.00
N GLU A 99 14.91 9.85 -12.81
CA GLU A 99 14.73 9.72 -14.26
C GLU A 99 13.85 8.51 -14.62
N LYS A 100 14.06 7.36 -13.97
CA LYS A 100 13.19 6.18 -14.15
C LYS A 100 11.74 6.47 -13.74
N LEU A 101 11.52 7.22 -12.65
CA LEU A 101 10.17 7.65 -12.25
C LEU A 101 9.52 8.58 -13.27
N ARG A 102 10.27 9.45 -13.94
CA ARG A 102 9.76 10.31 -15.02
C ARG A 102 9.38 9.50 -16.25
N GLU A 103 10.24 8.55 -16.64
CA GLU A 103 9.96 7.64 -17.76
C GLU A 103 8.70 6.81 -17.48
N MET A 104 8.61 6.22 -16.28
CA MET A 104 7.41 5.51 -15.82
C MET A 104 6.16 6.42 -15.86
N HIS A 105 6.28 7.69 -15.43
CA HIS A 105 5.18 8.63 -15.45
C HIS A 105 4.73 8.97 -16.90
N ALA A 106 5.67 9.13 -17.83
CA ALA A 106 5.37 9.35 -19.24
C ALA A 106 4.63 8.15 -19.84
N LEU A 107 5.11 6.92 -19.61
CA LEU A 107 4.44 5.69 -20.06
C LEU A 107 3.02 5.57 -19.51
N LEU A 108 2.80 5.93 -18.24
CA LEU A 108 1.46 5.96 -17.65
C LEU A 108 0.54 6.99 -18.29
N LYS A 109 1.07 8.15 -18.71
CA LYS A 109 0.32 9.21 -19.40
C LYS A 109 -0.07 8.79 -20.82
N GLU A 110 0.78 8.01 -21.48
CA GLU A 110 0.53 7.39 -22.79
C GLU A 110 -0.40 6.16 -22.71
N GLY A 111 -0.61 5.63 -21.49
CA GLY A 111 -1.45 4.45 -21.25
C GLY A 111 -0.70 3.11 -21.31
N ASP A 112 0.62 3.12 -21.52
CA ASP A 112 1.45 1.92 -21.47
C ASP A 112 1.74 1.49 -20.02
N ARG A 113 0.78 0.77 -19.47
CA ARG A 113 0.86 0.24 -18.11
C ARG A 113 1.88 -0.90 -17.97
N ASP A 114 2.13 -1.65 -19.04
CA ASP A 114 3.09 -2.77 -19.01
C ASP A 114 4.53 -2.26 -19.02
N GLY A 115 4.83 -1.23 -19.82
CA GLY A 115 6.11 -0.53 -19.79
C GLY A 115 6.38 0.11 -18.43
N ALA A 116 5.40 0.86 -17.90
CA ALA A 116 5.51 1.45 -16.57
C ALA A 116 5.72 0.40 -15.46
N ARG A 117 5.10 -0.79 -15.58
CA ARG A 117 5.27 -1.89 -14.63
C ARG A 117 6.71 -2.39 -14.60
N LYS A 118 7.35 -2.60 -15.76
CA LYS A 118 8.75 -3.07 -15.83
C LYS A 118 9.71 -2.10 -15.13
N ILE A 119 9.52 -0.79 -15.32
CA ILE A 119 10.35 0.22 -14.65
C ILE A 119 10.12 0.18 -13.13
N ALA A 120 8.88 -0.02 -12.68
CA ALA A 120 8.56 -0.16 -11.25
C ALA A 120 9.18 -1.43 -10.61
N GLU A 121 9.29 -2.52 -11.38
CA GLU A 121 10.01 -3.75 -10.99
C GLU A 121 11.51 -3.49 -10.84
N GLU A 122 12.12 -2.82 -11.81
CA GLU A 122 13.55 -2.45 -11.76
C GLU A 122 13.88 -1.55 -10.58
N LEU A 123 12.99 -0.63 -10.23
CA LEU A 123 13.14 0.25 -9.08
C LEU A 123 12.87 -0.43 -7.74
N GLY A 124 12.47 -1.71 -7.74
CA GLY A 124 12.09 -2.45 -6.52
C GLY A 124 10.87 -1.86 -5.81
N MET A 125 10.11 -0.98 -6.48
CA MET A 125 8.91 -0.32 -5.93
C MET A 125 7.68 -1.23 -5.99
N MET A 126 7.74 -2.31 -6.79
CA MET A 126 6.77 -3.39 -6.77
C MET A 126 6.96 -4.31 -5.56
N ARG A 127 6.80 -3.74 -4.36
CA ARG A 127 6.65 -4.51 -3.12
C ARG A 127 5.20 -4.84 -2.77
N PHE A 128 4.29 -4.57 -3.69
CA PHE A 128 2.90 -4.95 -3.60
C PHE A 128 2.49 -5.53 -4.94
N THR A 129 2.64 -6.86 -5.05
CA THR A 129 1.73 -7.68 -5.85
C THR A 129 0.33 -7.10 -5.68
N ASP A 130 -0.34 -6.84 -6.81
CA ASP A 130 -1.70 -6.34 -6.84
C ASP A 130 -2.50 -7.04 -5.73
N LYS A 131 -3.02 -6.29 -4.75
CA LYS A 131 -3.78 -6.89 -3.64
C LYS A 131 -4.91 -7.78 -4.18
N LYS A 132 -5.37 -7.53 -5.41
CA LYS A 132 -6.25 -8.42 -6.14
C LYS A 132 -5.55 -9.75 -6.49
N GLN A 133 -4.40 -9.75 -7.17
CA GLN A 133 -3.62 -10.97 -7.43
C GLN A 133 -3.26 -11.73 -6.15
N LEU A 134 -2.86 -11.04 -5.08
CA LEU A 134 -2.56 -11.68 -3.81
C LEU A 134 -3.82 -12.30 -3.18
N ARG A 135 -4.96 -11.59 -3.20
CA ARG A 135 -6.25 -12.14 -2.74
C ARG A 135 -6.71 -13.31 -3.60
N ASP A 136 -6.53 -13.23 -4.92
CA ASP A 136 -6.93 -14.27 -5.85
C ASP A 136 -6.04 -15.51 -5.71
N PHE A 137 -4.74 -15.34 -5.46
CA PHE A 137 -3.81 -16.40 -5.11
C PHE A 137 -4.20 -17.10 -3.80
N PHE A 138 -4.46 -16.35 -2.72
CA PHE A 138 -4.92 -16.92 -1.45
C PHE A 138 -6.28 -17.62 -1.57
N ARG A 139 -7.18 -17.12 -2.44
CA ARG A 139 -8.45 -17.78 -2.72
C ARG A 139 -8.22 -19.14 -3.40
N GLN A 140 -7.35 -19.20 -4.41
CA GLN A 140 -7.02 -20.44 -5.12
C GLN A 140 -6.37 -21.48 -4.19
N ILE A 141 -5.45 -21.05 -3.32
CA ILE A 141 -4.86 -21.93 -2.30
C ILE A 141 -5.94 -22.48 -1.35
N HIS A 142 -6.85 -21.62 -0.88
CA HIS A 142 -7.91 -22.03 0.03
C HIS A 142 -8.86 -23.05 -0.62
N ASP A 143 -9.21 -22.86 -1.90
CA ASP A 143 -10.09 -23.77 -2.63
C ASP A 143 -9.39 -25.12 -2.90
N ALA A 144 -8.10 -25.13 -3.23
CA ALA A 144 -7.32 -26.37 -3.39
C ALA A 144 -7.28 -27.19 -2.09
N VAL A 145 -7.02 -26.54 -0.94
CA VAL A 145 -7.00 -27.21 0.37
C VAL A 145 -8.38 -27.74 0.74
N LYS A 146 -9.45 -26.96 0.52
CA LYS A 146 -10.83 -27.38 0.83
C LYS A 146 -11.26 -28.61 0.03
N ASN A 147 -10.75 -28.75 -1.20
CA ASN A 147 -11.07 -29.85 -2.11
C ASN A 147 -10.07 -31.02 -2.01
N ASN A 148 -9.09 -30.97 -1.08
CA ASN A 148 -7.98 -31.94 -1.00
C ASN A 148 -7.18 -32.09 -2.30
N ASP A 149 -7.09 -31.03 -3.11
CA ASP A 149 -6.32 -31.00 -4.35
C ASP A 149 -4.88 -30.50 -4.07
N TYR A 150 -4.07 -31.42 -3.53
CA TYR A 150 -2.70 -31.12 -3.10
C TYR A 150 -1.73 -30.89 -4.27
N ASP A 151 -2.03 -31.42 -5.46
CA ASP A 151 -1.22 -31.19 -6.66
C ASP A 151 -1.39 -29.75 -7.16
N THR A 152 -2.62 -29.24 -7.19
CA THR A 152 -2.91 -27.84 -7.51
C THR A 152 -2.29 -26.90 -6.46
N TRP A 153 -2.38 -27.25 -5.17
CA TRP A 153 -1.72 -26.48 -4.12
C TRP A 153 -0.19 -26.45 -4.29
N ALA A 154 0.45 -27.60 -4.52
CA ALA A 154 1.89 -27.69 -4.69
C ALA A 154 2.37 -26.92 -5.94
N LYS A 155 1.61 -26.99 -7.03
CA LYS A 155 1.86 -26.21 -8.25
C LYS A 155 1.79 -24.71 -7.99
N LEU A 156 0.73 -24.24 -7.31
CA LEU A 156 0.58 -22.82 -6.94
C LEU A 156 1.73 -22.33 -6.04
N MET A 157 2.19 -23.17 -5.11
CA MET A 157 3.32 -22.86 -4.22
C MET A 157 4.66 -22.81 -4.96
N ASN A 158 4.84 -23.61 -6.01
CA ASN A 158 6.06 -23.64 -6.82
C ASN A 158 6.08 -22.58 -7.93
N GLU A 159 4.92 -22.16 -8.46
CA GLU A 159 4.80 -21.15 -9.51
C GLU A 159 4.97 -19.71 -9.00
N HIS A 160 4.81 -19.47 -7.70
CA HIS A 160 5.03 -18.17 -7.06
C HIS A 160 6.16 -18.19 -6.02
N PRO A 161 7.41 -18.53 -6.40
CA PRO A 161 8.52 -18.52 -5.46
C PRO A 161 8.93 -17.07 -5.17
N LYS A 162 8.97 -16.71 -3.88
CA LYS A 162 9.66 -15.53 -3.29
C LYS A 162 8.90 -14.21 -3.13
N HIS A 163 7.68 -14.23 -2.62
CA HIS A 163 7.20 -13.09 -1.82
C HIS A 163 6.75 -13.53 -0.43
N GLY A 164 7.73 -13.73 0.46
CA GLY A 164 7.54 -13.65 1.92
C GLY A 164 6.83 -14.80 2.64
N MET A 165 6.84 -16.02 2.08
CA MET A 165 6.15 -17.19 2.64
C MET A 165 7.09 -18.19 3.34
N ASP A 166 8.36 -17.86 3.57
CA ASP A 166 9.28 -18.74 4.33
C ASP A 166 8.74 -19.04 5.73
N THR A 167 7.94 -18.13 6.30
CA THR A 167 7.28 -18.31 7.60
C THR A 167 6.07 -19.26 7.57
N SER A 168 5.45 -19.49 6.41
CA SER A 168 4.20 -20.24 6.31
C SER A 168 4.43 -21.75 6.20
N LEU A 169 5.50 -22.16 5.49
CA LEU A 169 5.89 -23.58 5.44
C LEU A 169 6.44 -24.04 6.80
N GLU A 170 7.28 -23.21 7.45
CA GLU A 170 7.74 -23.46 8.82
C GLU A 170 6.58 -23.48 9.83
N ALA A 171 5.63 -22.54 9.74
CA ALA A 171 4.45 -22.55 10.60
C ALA A 171 3.57 -23.79 10.38
N PHE A 172 3.44 -24.25 9.13
CA PHE A 172 2.65 -25.43 8.80
C PHE A 172 3.30 -26.73 9.29
N GLU A 173 4.62 -26.90 9.08
CA GLU A 173 5.38 -28.03 9.62
C GLU A 173 5.40 -28.03 11.16
N ARG A 174 5.47 -26.85 11.78
CA ARG A 174 5.29 -26.70 13.24
C ARG A 174 3.90 -27.12 13.72
N THR A 175 2.84 -26.80 12.96
CA THR A 175 1.48 -27.28 13.28
C THR A 175 1.29 -28.78 13.07
N LYS A 176 1.99 -29.41 12.12
CA LYS A 176 2.00 -30.87 11.98
C LYS A 176 2.72 -31.54 13.15
N GLN A 177 3.88 -31.02 13.57
CA GLN A 177 4.62 -31.55 14.71
C GLN A 177 3.83 -31.46 16.03
N HIS A 178 3.04 -30.41 16.24
CA HIS A 178 2.20 -30.30 17.44
C HIS A 178 0.90 -31.13 17.41
N ARG A 179 0.42 -31.59 16.25
CA ARG A 179 -0.82 -32.39 16.14
C ARG A 179 -0.66 -33.86 16.54
N GLY A 180 0.57 -34.33 16.78
CA GLY A 180 0.83 -35.65 17.35
C GLY A 180 0.55 -35.74 18.86
N HIS A 181 0.30 -34.62 19.54
CA HIS A 181 -0.17 -34.61 20.92
C HIS A 181 -1.70 -34.54 20.92
N ALA A 182 -2.34 -35.62 21.36
CA ALA A 182 -3.78 -35.75 21.45
C ALA A 182 -4.40 -34.51 22.14
N MET A 183 -5.18 -33.74 21.38
CA MET A 183 -5.98 -32.66 21.94
C MET A 183 -6.97 -33.26 22.95
N PRO A 184 -7.00 -32.79 24.21
CA PRO A 184 -8.07 -33.18 25.12
C PRO A 184 -9.40 -32.75 24.50
N HIS A 185 -10.32 -33.70 24.41
CA HIS A 185 -11.65 -33.53 23.82
C HIS A 185 -12.29 -32.25 24.35
N SER A 186 -12.45 -31.25 23.48
CA SER A 186 -13.22 -30.06 23.82
C SER A 186 -14.67 -30.49 24.06
N PRO A 187 -15.28 -30.15 25.21
CA PRO A 187 -16.67 -30.50 25.47
C PRO A 187 -17.56 -29.86 24.42
N LYS A 188 -18.52 -30.64 23.90
CA LYS A 188 -19.51 -30.18 22.92
C LYS A 188 -20.15 -28.87 23.41
N PRO A 189 -20.25 -27.82 22.57
CA PRO A 189 -20.96 -26.61 22.94
C PRO A 189 -22.43 -26.97 23.17
N THR A 190 -22.86 -26.87 24.42
CA THR A 190 -24.28 -26.89 24.78
C THR A 190 -24.89 -25.59 24.29
N HIS A 191 -25.69 -25.66 23.22
CA HIS A 191 -26.45 -24.51 22.76
C HIS A 191 -27.43 -24.07 23.86
N PRO A 192 -27.44 -22.79 24.27
CA PRO A 192 -28.45 -22.30 25.19
C PRO A 192 -29.83 -22.33 24.50
N PRO A 193 -30.90 -22.61 25.27
CA PRO A 193 -32.26 -22.65 24.72
C PRO A 193 -32.65 -21.29 24.12
N PHE A 194 -33.22 -21.36 22.92
CA PHE A 194 -33.67 -20.22 22.12
C PHE A 194 -34.75 -19.45 22.89
N MET A 195 -34.45 -18.23 23.35
CA MET A 195 -35.46 -17.37 23.98
C MET A 195 -36.27 -16.65 22.89
N PRO A 196 -37.62 -16.71 22.93
CA PRO A 196 -38.44 -16.00 21.97
C PRO A 196 -38.29 -14.48 22.16
N HIS A 197 -38.04 -13.76 21.06
CA HIS A 197 -37.99 -12.31 21.03
C HIS A 197 -39.37 -11.71 21.37
N PRO A 198 -39.45 -10.63 22.17
CA PRO A 198 -40.71 -9.94 22.41
C PRO A 198 -41.20 -9.26 21.12
N ALA A 199 -42.49 -9.44 20.84
CA ALA A 199 -43.18 -8.80 19.72
C ALA A 199 -43.14 -7.27 19.90
N PHE A 200 -42.72 -6.55 18.86
CA PHE A 200 -42.81 -5.10 18.81
C PHE A 200 -44.28 -4.68 18.62
N PRO A 201 -44.84 -3.77 19.44
CA PRO A 201 -46.20 -3.30 19.25
C PRO A 201 -46.30 -2.40 18.02
N ASP A 202 -47.38 -2.61 17.27
CA ASP A 202 -47.70 -2.00 15.99
C ASP A 202 -47.82 -0.46 16.04
N GLY A 203 -47.27 0.12 14.98
CA GLY A 203 -47.67 1.36 14.30
C GLY A 203 -48.51 2.39 15.04
N THR A 204 -47.87 3.48 15.46
CA THR A 204 -48.56 4.76 15.67
C THR A 204 -48.34 5.64 14.42
N PRO A 205 -49.39 5.99 13.65
CA PRO A 205 -49.24 6.92 12.54
C PRO A 205 -49.03 8.34 13.08
N GLY A 206 -47.94 8.98 12.65
CA GLY A 206 -47.63 10.36 13.00
C GLY A 206 -48.57 11.38 12.35
N PRO A 207 -48.75 12.57 12.95
CA PRO A 207 -49.71 13.57 12.47
C PRO A 207 -49.24 14.22 11.16
N ALA A 208 -50.19 14.35 10.22
CA ALA A 208 -50.02 15.12 9.00
C ALA A 208 -49.97 16.62 9.35
N LEU A 209 -48.85 17.27 9.04
CA LEU A 209 -48.72 18.72 9.05
C LEU A 209 -49.26 19.28 7.73
N GLN A 210 -50.21 20.21 7.85
CA GLN A 210 -50.72 21.07 6.78
C GLN A 210 -49.78 22.24 6.50
#